data_AF-A0AAN3DBW2-F1
#
_entry.id   AF-A0AAN3DBW2-F1
#
_cell.length_a   1.000
_cell.length_b   1.000
_cell.length_c   1.000
_cell.angle_alpha   90.00
_cell.angle_beta   90.00
_cell.angle_gamma   90.00
#
_symmetry.space_group_name_H-M   'P 1'
#
loop_
_entity.id
_entity.type
_entity.pdbx_description
1 polymer ?
#
loop_
_entity_poly.entity_id
_entity_poly.type
_entity_poly.pdbx_seq_one_letter_code
_entity_poly.pdbx_strand_id
1 'polypeptide(L)'
;MGTIVYLSIRLACACYILYKVCGQKKKIREICDLLYTKLPPVKEKELENVLSEPGGESGIMGSTCFVYLDEDAGKSVAPYMSQPLETAADFIGEEEDVAEEEVECKLPLEEMRMLKEEQEELDGTYPAVDAVSRVVTPDDLDNAGNVLFKLNDADKDEEKSLRAALTLHTIRETDLFEIFSSQVENKNVIDSLMGKYLDGNGNPLSVRKTKSVVPVSDGWKQYL
;
A
#
# COMPACT_ATOMS: atom_id res chain seq x y z
N MET A 1 4.22 33.77 52.36
CA MET A 1 4.74 34.85 51.50
C MET A 1 5.53 34.31 50.31
N GLY A 2 6.59 33.50 50.49
CA GLY A 2 7.48 33.07 49.39
C GLY A 2 6.86 32.18 48.29
N THR A 3 5.90 31.33 48.63
CA THR A 3 5.22 30.43 47.66
C THR A 3 4.30 31.18 46.69
N ILE A 4 3.63 32.24 47.14
CA ILE A 4 2.76 33.08 46.32
C ILE A 4 3.60 33.85 45.29
N VAL A 5 4.77 34.36 45.69
CA VAL A 5 5.71 35.06 44.80
C VAL A 5 6.31 34.10 43.76
N TYR A 6 6.62 32.87 44.15
CA TYR A 6 7.13 31.87 43.21
C TYR A 6 6.09 31.47 42.14
N LEU A 7 4.84 31.30 42.56
CA LEU A 7 3.73 30.98 41.65
C LEU A 7 3.44 32.13 40.69
N SER A 8 3.49 33.40 41.15
CA SER A 8 3.27 34.55 40.27
C SER A 8 4.38 34.69 39.21
N ILE A 9 5.64 34.44 39.57
CA ILE A 9 6.77 34.44 38.64
C ILE A 9 6.63 33.32 37.60
N ARG A 10 6.26 32.10 38.02
CA ARG A 10 6.00 30.99 37.10
C ARG A 10 4.84 31.29 36.15
N LEU A 11 3.76 31.88 36.65
CA LEU A 11 2.60 32.23 35.84
C LEU A 11 2.97 33.30 34.79
N ALA A 12 3.74 34.32 35.19
CA ALA A 12 4.24 35.34 34.27
C ALA A 12 5.14 34.74 33.17
N CYS A 13 6.02 33.79 33.53
CA CYS A 13 6.89 33.11 32.58
C CYS A 13 6.08 32.24 31.59
N ALA A 14 5.10 31.48 32.08
CA ALA A 14 4.21 30.68 31.24
C ALA A 14 3.42 31.57 30.26
N CYS A 15 2.85 32.69 30.74
CA CYS A 15 2.15 33.66 29.90
C CYS A 15 3.07 34.27 28.84
N TYR A 16 4.32 34.58 29.17
CA TYR A 16 5.29 35.14 28.22
C TYR A 16 5.65 34.16 27.10
N ILE A 17 5.86 32.89 27.43
CA ILE A 17 6.13 31.84 26.44
C ILE A 17 4.91 31.65 25.53
N LEU A 18 3.71 31.60 26.09
CA LEU A 18 2.46 31.49 25.33
C LEU A 18 2.26 32.69 24.39
N TYR A 19 2.55 33.90 24.85
CA TYR A 19 2.50 35.10 24.02
C TYR A 19 3.44 35.00 22.81
N LYS A 20 4.69 34.55 23.02
CA LYS A 20 5.68 34.38 21.95
C LYS A 20 5.25 33.31 20.93
N VAL A 21 4.70 32.19 21.41
CA VAL A 21 4.20 31.10 20.56
C VAL A 21 2.95 31.52 19.77
N CYS A 22 2.00 32.22 20.39
CA CYS A 22 0.82 32.75 19.72
C CYS A 22 1.17 33.77 18.62
N GLY A 23 2.18 34.62 18.86
CA GLY A 23 2.69 35.55 17.85
C GLY A 23 3.28 34.85 16.62
N GLN A 24 4.02 33.76 16.81
CA GLN A 24 4.54 32.96 15.69
C GLN A 24 3.44 32.18 14.97
N LYS A 25 2.48 31.60 15.69
CA LYS A 25 1.33 30.89 15.11
C LYS A 25 0.48 31.80 14.22
N LYS A 26 0.30 33.07 14.59
CA LYS A 26 -0.44 34.04 13.77
C LYS A 26 0.27 34.31 12.44
N LYS A 27 1.60 34.51 12.48
CA LYS A 27 2.41 34.71 11.26
C LYS A 27 2.41 33.49 10.34
N ILE A 28 2.50 32.28 10.92
CA ILE A 28 2.45 31.03 10.15
C ILE A 28 1.07 30.88 9.51
N ARG A 29 -0.02 31.18 10.23
CA ARG A 29 -1.37 31.15 9.69
C ARG A 29 -1.56 32.12 8.53
N GLU A 30 -1.05 33.35 8.64
CA GLU A 30 -1.10 34.33 7.53
C GLU A 30 -0.31 33.85 6.29
N ILE A 31 0.84 33.20 6.48
CA ILE A 31 1.63 32.61 5.37
C ILE A 31 0.89 31.42 4.77
N CYS A 32 0.30 30.55 5.60
CA CYS A 32 -0.52 29.44 5.13
C CYS A 32 -1.72 29.95 4.33
N ASP A 33 -2.47 30.94 4.84
CA ASP A 33 -3.62 31.51 4.13
C ASP A 33 -3.19 32.14 2.79
N LEU A 34 -2.01 32.79 2.71
CA LEU A 34 -1.47 33.30 1.45
C LEU A 34 -1.11 32.18 0.45
N LEU A 35 -0.58 31.05 0.94
CA LEU A 35 -0.24 29.90 0.11
C LEU A 35 -1.48 29.13 -0.35
N TYR A 36 -2.48 28.98 0.52
CA TYR A 36 -3.71 28.24 0.24
C TYR A 36 -4.74 29.05 -0.57
N THR A 37 -4.78 30.38 -0.45
CA THR A 37 -5.62 31.25 -1.32
C THR A 37 -5.11 31.34 -2.76
N LYS A 38 -3.88 30.88 -3.04
CA LYS A 38 -3.30 30.81 -4.39
C LYS A 38 -3.60 29.49 -5.12
N LEU A 39 -4.22 28.51 -4.47
CA LEU A 39 -4.79 27.35 -5.15
C LEU A 39 -6.24 27.66 -5.59
N PRO A 40 -6.64 27.32 -6.82
CA PRO A 40 -8.01 27.54 -7.26
C PRO A 40 -8.97 26.76 -6.35
N PRO A 41 -10.16 27.33 -6.03
CA PRO A 41 -11.11 26.69 -5.15
C PRO A 41 -11.55 25.36 -5.77
N VAL A 42 -11.32 24.27 -5.03
CA VAL A 42 -11.99 23.00 -5.28
C VAL A 42 -13.47 23.26 -5.12
N LYS A 43 -14.19 23.26 -6.23
CA LYS A 43 -15.64 23.43 -6.28
C LYS A 43 -16.28 22.33 -5.45
N GLU A 44 -16.88 22.69 -4.31
CA GLU A 44 -17.92 21.91 -3.68
C GLU A 44 -19.05 21.77 -4.71
N LYS A 45 -19.28 20.55 -5.22
CA LYS A 45 -20.43 20.27 -6.08
C LYS A 45 -21.62 19.94 -5.21
N GLU A 46 -22.59 20.82 -5.33
CA GLU A 46 -23.96 20.77 -4.86
C GLU A 46 -24.67 19.47 -5.28
N LEU A 47 -25.45 18.94 -4.36
CA LEU A 47 -26.25 17.74 -4.47
C LEU A 47 -27.52 18.05 -5.28
N GLU A 48 -27.53 17.77 -6.59
CA GLU A 48 -28.75 17.78 -7.40
C GLU A 48 -29.18 16.36 -7.78
N ASN A 49 -30.38 16.02 -7.32
CA ASN A 49 -31.15 14.82 -7.63
C ASN A 49 -31.48 14.76 -9.13
N VAL A 50 -31.12 13.66 -9.81
CA VAL A 50 -31.85 13.19 -10.99
C VAL A 50 -31.92 11.66 -10.98
N LEU A 51 -33.16 11.19 -10.77
CA LEU A 51 -33.83 10.04 -11.37
C LEU A 51 -33.38 8.61 -11.02
N SER A 52 -34.33 7.88 -10.44
CA SER A 52 -34.32 6.45 -10.11
C SER A 52 -34.13 5.52 -11.33
N GLU A 53 -33.16 4.58 -11.20
CA GLU A 53 -33.18 3.11 -11.43
C GLU A 53 -33.83 2.47 -12.70
N PRO A 54 -33.36 1.29 -13.19
CA PRO A 54 -32.95 0.15 -12.36
C PRO A 54 -31.73 -0.69 -12.79
N GLY A 55 -31.18 -1.38 -11.80
CA GLY A 55 -30.72 -2.77 -11.91
C GLY A 55 -29.59 -3.06 -12.90
N GLY A 56 -28.35 -2.87 -12.46
CA GLY A 56 -27.17 -3.37 -13.14
C GLY A 56 -25.99 -3.38 -12.18
N GLU A 57 -25.66 -4.58 -11.73
CA GLU A 57 -24.47 -4.95 -10.96
C GLU A 57 -23.18 -4.18 -11.26
N SER A 58 -22.37 -4.05 -10.21
CA SER A 58 -20.94 -3.68 -10.19
C SER A 58 -20.60 -2.18 -10.26
N GLY A 59 -20.41 -1.61 -9.05
CA GLY A 59 -19.55 -0.45 -8.83
C GLY A 59 -18.08 -0.80 -9.05
N ILE A 60 -17.73 -1.22 -10.27
CA ILE A 60 -16.36 -1.21 -10.76
C ILE A 60 -16.13 0.19 -11.32
N MET A 61 -15.07 0.84 -10.87
CA MET A 61 -14.59 2.07 -11.48
C MET A 61 -14.24 1.77 -12.95
N GLY A 62 -15.13 2.11 -13.88
CA GLY A 62 -14.97 1.79 -15.31
C GLY A 62 -16.25 1.48 -16.10
N SER A 63 -17.44 1.43 -15.48
CA SER A 63 -18.70 1.09 -16.18
C SER A 63 -19.21 2.15 -17.18
N THR A 64 -18.59 3.33 -17.25
CA THR A 64 -18.84 4.31 -18.31
C THR A 64 -17.68 4.38 -19.28
N CYS A 65 -17.66 3.51 -20.30
CA CYS A 65 -16.82 3.66 -21.48
C CYS A 65 -17.54 4.51 -22.53
N PHE A 66 -17.72 5.80 -22.26
CA PHE A 66 -18.11 6.76 -23.28
C PHE A 66 -16.97 7.74 -23.47
N VAL A 67 -16.23 7.60 -24.56
CA VAL A 67 -15.22 8.56 -24.98
C VAL A 67 -15.93 9.62 -25.81
N TYR A 68 -16.02 10.85 -25.28
CA TYR A 68 -16.45 12.00 -26.06
C TYR A 68 -15.31 12.37 -27.00
N LEU A 69 -15.39 11.86 -28.22
CA LEU A 69 -14.53 12.30 -29.31
C LEU A 69 -15.03 13.67 -29.78
N ASP A 70 -14.11 14.62 -29.91
CA ASP A 70 -14.37 15.93 -30.51
C ASP A 70 -14.93 15.74 -31.94
N GLU A 71 -15.74 16.67 -32.46
CA GLU A 71 -16.34 16.55 -33.81
C GLU A 71 -15.29 16.40 -34.93
N ASP A 72 -14.04 16.73 -34.61
CA ASP A 72 -12.88 16.65 -35.50
C ASP A 72 -11.88 15.54 -35.11
N ALA A 73 -12.23 14.65 -34.19
CA ALA A 73 -11.44 13.48 -33.87
C ALA A 73 -11.30 12.57 -35.10
N GLY A 74 -10.07 12.48 -35.62
CA GLY A 74 -9.75 11.75 -36.86
C GLY A 74 -9.76 12.60 -38.14
N LYS A 75 -10.16 13.88 -38.07
CA LYS A 75 -10.03 14.85 -39.18
C LYS A 75 -8.71 15.62 -39.17
N SER A 76 -7.77 15.28 -38.29
CA SER A 76 -6.45 15.90 -38.30
C SER A 76 -5.78 15.61 -39.64
N VAL A 77 -5.50 16.67 -40.41
CA VAL A 77 -4.61 16.58 -41.57
C VAL A 77 -3.28 16.02 -41.07
N ALA A 78 -2.75 15.03 -41.79
CA ALA A 78 -1.48 14.41 -41.44
C ALA A 78 -0.42 15.52 -41.22
N PRO A 79 0.38 15.46 -40.13
CA PRO A 79 1.37 16.48 -39.85
C PRO A 79 2.21 16.74 -41.10
N TYR A 80 2.52 18.00 -41.41
CA TYR A 80 3.17 18.43 -42.66
C TYR A 80 4.47 17.68 -43.03
N MET A 81 5.02 16.87 -42.12
CA MET A 81 6.22 16.05 -42.29
C MET A 81 5.98 14.53 -42.17
N SER A 82 4.74 14.04 -42.25
CA SER A 82 4.49 12.59 -42.26
C SER A 82 4.73 12.03 -43.65
N GLN A 83 5.73 11.16 -43.79
CA GLN A 83 5.86 10.30 -44.96
C GLN A 83 4.74 9.24 -44.94
N PRO A 84 4.10 8.91 -46.08
CA PRO A 84 3.16 7.80 -46.17
C PRO A 84 3.86 6.49 -45.82
N LEU A 85 3.23 5.65 -44.99
CA LEU A 85 3.75 4.32 -44.69
C LEU A 85 3.64 3.45 -45.95
N GLU A 86 4.75 2.91 -46.44
CA GLU A 86 4.80 2.00 -47.59
C GLU A 86 4.25 0.62 -47.19
N THR A 87 2.93 0.50 -47.09
CA THR A 87 2.24 -0.75 -46.74
C THR A 87 2.22 -1.81 -47.85
N ALA A 88 2.87 -1.56 -48.99
CA ALA A 88 2.71 -2.37 -50.20
C ALA A 88 3.95 -3.17 -50.64
N ALA A 89 5.06 -3.15 -49.91
CA ALA A 89 6.24 -3.96 -50.28
C ALA A 89 7.09 -4.47 -49.10
N ASP A 90 7.08 -3.78 -47.95
CA ASP A 90 7.97 -4.09 -46.82
C ASP A 90 7.23 -4.59 -45.57
N PHE A 91 5.99 -5.08 -45.70
CA PHE A 91 5.42 -5.96 -44.66
C PHE A 91 6.10 -7.32 -44.79
N ILE A 92 7.24 -7.46 -44.10
CA ILE A 92 7.85 -8.75 -43.79
C ILE A 92 6.80 -9.50 -42.99
N GLY A 93 6.15 -10.49 -43.62
CA GLY A 93 4.93 -11.12 -43.14
C GLY A 93 5.02 -11.68 -41.71
N GLU A 94 3.86 -12.05 -41.16
CA GLU A 94 3.76 -12.85 -39.93
C GLU A 94 4.81 -13.97 -39.97
N GLU A 95 5.79 -13.92 -39.05
CA GLU A 95 6.82 -14.95 -38.96
C GLU A 95 6.12 -16.29 -38.74
N GLU A 96 6.42 -17.27 -39.61
CA GLU A 96 5.93 -18.63 -39.48
C GLU A 96 6.38 -19.18 -38.12
N ASP A 97 5.47 -19.81 -37.36
CA ASP A 97 5.78 -20.40 -36.06
C ASP A 97 7.03 -21.27 -36.19
N VAL A 98 8.10 -20.88 -35.50
CA VAL A 98 9.38 -21.59 -35.49
C VAL A 98 9.12 -23.01 -35.01
N ALA A 99 9.41 -24.01 -35.86
CA ALA A 99 9.21 -25.42 -35.53
C ALA A 99 9.98 -25.77 -34.24
N GLU A 100 9.40 -26.60 -33.38
CA GLU A 100 10.01 -27.02 -32.10
C GLU A 100 11.42 -27.65 -32.27
N GLU A 101 11.75 -28.12 -33.47
CA GLU A 101 13.08 -28.67 -33.82
C GLU A 101 14.17 -27.58 -34.03
N GLU A 102 13.81 -26.32 -34.27
CA GLU A 102 14.76 -25.20 -34.36
C GLU A 102 15.15 -24.62 -32.99
N VAL A 103 14.33 -24.87 -31.96
CA VAL A 103 14.66 -24.56 -30.55
C VAL A 103 15.42 -25.70 -29.86
N GLU A 104 15.67 -26.82 -30.54
CA GLU A 104 16.51 -27.90 -30.03
C GLU A 104 17.98 -27.47 -30.03
N CYS A 105 18.62 -27.53 -28.85
CA CYS A 105 20.02 -27.13 -28.68
C CYS A 105 20.94 -27.99 -29.54
N LYS A 106 21.40 -27.46 -30.70
CA LYS A 106 22.35 -28.11 -31.63
C LYS A 106 23.79 -28.17 -31.11
N LEU A 107 23.98 -28.17 -29.80
CA LEU A 107 25.31 -28.29 -29.20
C LEU A 107 25.75 -29.77 -29.24
N PRO A 108 27.02 -30.05 -29.58
CA PRO A 108 27.60 -31.37 -29.41
C PRO A 108 27.40 -31.88 -27.97
N LEU A 109 27.22 -33.18 -27.81
CA LEU A 109 26.94 -33.82 -26.51
C LEU A 109 27.99 -33.50 -25.44
N GLU A 110 29.25 -33.30 -25.85
CA GLU A 110 30.36 -32.94 -24.97
C GLU A 110 30.27 -31.49 -24.48
N GLU A 111 29.80 -30.56 -25.32
CA GLU A 111 29.57 -29.16 -24.93
C GLU A 111 28.40 -29.06 -23.96
N MET A 112 27.33 -29.83 -24.19
CA MET A 112 26.22 -29.94 -23.23
C MET A 112 26.68 -30.49 -21.88
N ARG A 113 27.61 -31.44 -21.88
CA ARG A 113 28.19 -32.01 -20.66
C ARG A 113 29.03 -30.98 -19.90
N MET A 114 29.90 -30.24 -20.60
CA MET A 114 30.72 -29.20 -20.01
C MET A 114 29.87 -28.08 -19.40
N LEU A 115 28.86 -27.58 -20.13
CA LEU A 115 27.95 -26.55 -19.63
C LEU A 115 27.15 -27.01 -18.40
N LYS A 116 26.76 -28.29 -18.35
CA LYS A 116 26.09 -28.86 -17.19
C LYS A 116 27.01 -28.90 -15.97
N GLU A 117 28.29 -29.23 -16.17
CA GLU A 117 29.31 -29.27 -15.11
C GLU A 117 29.60 -27.86 -14.57
N GLU A 118 29.74 -26.86 -15.45
CA GLU A 118 29.88 -25.45 -15.06
C GLU A 118 28.65 -24.93 -14.31
N GLN A 119 27.44 -25.30 -14.76
CA GLN A 119 26.21 -24.93 -14.06
C GLN A 119 26.15 -25.55 -12.67
N GLU A 120 26.55 -26.82 -12.51
CA GLU A 120 26.58 -27.50 -11.22
C GLU A 120 27.62 -26.87 -10.26
N GLU A 121 28.77 -26.41 -10.77
CA GLU A 121 29.77 -25.66 -9.98
C GLU A 121 29.24 -24.29 -9.54
N LEU A 122 28.58 -23.56 -10.45
CA LEU A 122 27.95 -22.27 -10.14
C LEU A 122 26.82 -22.43 -9.12
N ASP A 123 25.93 -23.40 -9.32
CA ASP A 123 24.83 -23.72 -8.42
C ASP A 123 25.33 -24.17 -7.04
N GLY A 124 26.45 -24.90 -6.98
CA GLY A 124 27.10 -25.31 -5.73
C GLY A 124 27.76 -24.17 -4.95
N THR A 125 28.05 -23.05 -5.62
CA THR A 125 28.61 -21.84 -5.01
C THR A 125 27.53 -20.93 -4.42
N TYR A 126 26.25 -21.14 -4.78
CA TYR A 126 25.17 -20.40 -4.14
C TYR A 126 25.07 -20.78 -2.66
N PRO A 127 25.02 -19.80 -1.74
CA PRO A 127 24.68 -20.11 -0.37
C PRO A 127 23.33 -20.83 -0.36
N ALA A 128 23.19 -21.86 0.48
CA ALA A 128 21.91 -22.50 0.70
C ALA A 128 20.90 -21.40 1.07
N VAL A 129 20.03 -21.05 0.12
CA VAL A 129 18.99 -20.05 0.35
C VAL A 129 18.03 -20.67 1.34
N ASP A 130 17.94 -20.07 2.53
CA ASP A 130 16.93 -20.49 3.50
C ASP A 130 15.57 -20.32 2.81
N ALA A 131 14.84 -21.42 2.66
CA ALA A 131 13.59 -21.41 1.94
C ALA A 131 12.68 -20.41 2.66
N VAL A 132 12.39 -19.26 2.02
CA VAL A 132 11.52 -18.23 2.58
C VAL A 132 10.23 -18.93 3.01
N SER A 133 10.02 -19.06 4.33
CA SER A 133 9.05 -20.02 4.87
C SER A 133 7.61 -19.71 4.46
N ARG A 134 7.37 -18.50 3.94
CA ARG A 134 6.07 -18.00 3.52
C ARG A 134 6.23 -16.92 2.45
N VAL A 135 5.56 -17.12 1.32
CA VAL A 135 5.43 -16.10 0.27
C VAL A 135 4.60 -14.93 0.82
N VAL A 136 5.14 -13.72 0.69
CA VAL A 136 4.47 -12.47 1.04
C VAL A 136 3.91 -11.85 -0.25
N THR A 137 2.62 -11.53 -0.26
CA THR A 137 1.97 -10.94 -1.45
C THR A 137 1.99 -9.40 -1.41
N PRO A 138 1.77 -8.70 -2.55
CA PRO A 138 1.63 -7.25 -2.56
C PRO A 138 0.53 -6.74 -1.61
N ASP A 139 -0.59 -7.45 -1.51
CA ASP A 139 -1.69 -7.11 -0.59
C ASP A 139 -1.27 -7.24 0.89
N ASP A 140 -0.37 -8.18 1.20
CA ASP A 140 0.17 -8.33 2.55
C ASP A 140 1.02 -7.12 2.95
N LEU A 141 1.82 -6.58 2.00
CA LEU A 141 2.59 -5.36 2.19
C LEU A 141 1.69 -4.13 2.32
N ASP A 142 0.67 -4.01 1.46
CA ASP A 142 -0.28 -2.89 1.50
C ASP A 142 -1.02 -2.87 2.85
N ASN A 143 -1.50 -4.03 3.30
CA ASN A 143 -2.11 -4.15 4.62
C ASN A 143 -1.14 -3.80 5.76
N ALA A 144 0.12 -4.25 5.70
CA ALA A 144 1.13 -3.89 6.69
C ALA A 144 1.37 -2.37 6.73
N GLY A 145 1.46 -1.72 5.56
CA GLY A 145 1.54 -0.26 5.46
C GLY A 145 0.33 0.43 6.07
N ASN A 146 -0.89 0.00 5.72
CA ASN A 146 -2.12 0.56 6.26
C ASN A 146 -2.20 0.48 7.79
N VAL A 147 -1.79 -0.66 8.38
CA VAL A 147 -1.75 -0.83 9.84
C VAL A 147 -0.70 0.06 10.49
N LEU A 148 0.52 0.11 9.92
CA LEU A 148 1.60 0.94 10.46
C LEU A 148 1.27 2.44 10.45
N PHE A 149 0.70 2.91 9.34
CA PHE A 149 0.33 4.32 9.15
C PHE A 149 -1.10 4.66 9.62
N LYS A 150 -1.81 3.69 10.23
CA LYS A 150 -3.19 3.86 10.74
C LYS A 150 -4.16 4.40 9.68
N LEU A 151 -3.98 3.95 8.45
CA LEU A 151 -4.85 4.30 7.33
C LEU A 151 -6.12 3.44 7.39
N ASN A 152 -7.26 4.04 7.07
CA ASN A 152 -8.54 3.35 6.98
C ASN A 152 -8.93 2.57 8.24
N ASP A 153 -8.50 3.04 9.42
CA ASP A 153 -8.71 2.37 10.72
C ASP A 153 -8.21 0.91 10.75
N ALA A 154 -7.22 0.56 9.92
CA ALA A 154 -6.71 -0.81 9.81
C ALA A 154 -6.05 -1.31 11.10
N ASP A 155 -5.53 -0.41 11.94
CA ASP A 155 -4.93 -0.72 13.25
C ASP A 155 -5.96 -1.17 14.30
N LYS A 156 -7.25 -0.88 14.08
CA LYS A 156 -8.35 -1.32 14.96
C LYS A 156 -8.89 -2.69 14.57
N ASP A 157 -8.61 -3.13 13.36
CA ASP A 157 -9.02 -4.44 12.85
C ASP A 157 -8.00 -5.49 13.30
N GLU A 158 -8.45 -6.38 14.18
CA GLU A 158 -7.62 -7.44 14.78
C GLU A 158 -7.09 -8.42 13.72
N GLU A 159 -7.84 -8.69 12.65
CA GLU A 159 -7.41 -9.62 11.60
C GLU A 159 -6.37 -8.98 10.69
N LYS A 160 -6.59 -7.72 10.30
CA LYS A 160 -5.59 -6.94 9.54
C LYS A 160 -4.31 -6.73 10.34
N SER A 161 -4.43 -6.47 11.64
CA SER A 161 -3.30 -6.29 12.55
C SER A 161 -2.50 -7.59 12.72
N LEU A 162 -3.19 -8.73 12.89
CA LEU A 162 -2.55 -10.04 12.93
C LEU A 162 -1.82 -10.35 11.61
N ARG A 163 -2.48 -10.10 10.47
CA ARG A 163 -1.90 -10.32 9.14
C ARG A 163 -0.67 -9.43 8.92
N ALA A 164 -0.73 -8.16 9.30
CA ALA A 164 0.39 -7.24 9.25
C ALA A 164 1.57 -7.70 10.14
N ALA A 165 1.29 -8.21 11.35
CA ALA A 165 2.32 -8.75 12.23
C ALA A 165 3.05 -9.93 11.58
N LEU A 166 2.30 -10.88 11.00
CA LEU A 166 2.86 -12.03 10.29
C LEU A 166 3.73 -11.58 9.11
N THR A 167 3.26 -10.61 8.32
CA THR A 167 4.02 -10.04 7.21
C THR A 167 5.34 -9.45 7.71
N LEU A 168 5.28 -8.56 8.70
CA LEU A 168 6.46 -7.89 9.25
C LEU A 168 7.46 -8.87 9.85
N HIS A 169 6.99 -9.95 10.48
CA HIS A 169 7.86 -10.99 11.01
C HIS A 169 8.51 -11.82 9.90
N THR A 170 7.81 -12.07 8.80
CA THR A 170 8.31 -12.81 7.63
C THR A 170 9.39 -12.02 6.91
N ILE A 171 9.21 -10.70 6.76
CA ILE A 171 10.17 -9.84 6.05
C ILE A 171 11.28 -9.29 6.96
N ARG A 172 11.36 -9.69 8.24
CA ARG A 172 12.23 -9.05 9.24
C ARG A 172 13.73 -9.08 8.89
N GLU A 173 14.15 -10.06 8.08
CA GLU A 173 15.53 -10.28 7.64
C GLU A 173 15.79 -9.67 6.26
N THR A 174 14.95 -8.73 5.83
CA THR A 174 15.04 -8.06 4.52
C THR A 174 15.23 -6.55 4.71
N ASP A 175 15.85 -5.90 3.72
CA ASP A 175 16.03 -4.44 3.68
C ASP A 175 14.70 -3.68 3.75
N LEU A 176 13.61 -4.30 3.29
CA LEU A 176 12.28 -3.69 3.35
C LEU A 176 11.81 -3.49 4.80
N PHE A 177 12.13 -4.42 5.71
CA PHE A 177 11.82 -4.26 7.12
C PHE A 177 12.65 -3.15 7.77
N GLU A 178 13.91 -2.96 7.36
CA GLU A 178 14.72 -1.82 7.81
C GLU A 178 14.07 -0.50 7.43
N ILE A 179 13.54 -0.38 6.20
CA ILE A 179 12.79 0.81 5.76
C ILE A 179 11.61 1.08 6.70
N PHE A 180 10.80 0.07 7.01
CA PHE A 180 9.65 0.24 7.91
C PHE A 180 10.04 0.56 9.35
N SER A 181 11.09 -0.07 9.87
CA SER A 181 11.55 0.10 11.27
C SER A 181 12.41 1.36 11.50
N SER A 182 12.97 1.94 10.44
CA SER A 182 13.73 3.20 10.50
C SER A 182 12.87 4.40 10.92
N GLN A 183 11.56 4.34 10.66
CA GLN A 183 10.62 5.38 11.05
C GLN A 183 10.34 5.30 12.56
N VAL A 184 10.59 6.41 13.27
CA VAL A 184 10.50 6.46 14.75
C VAL A 184 9.09 6.13 15.26
N GLU A 185 8.06 6.52 14.53
CA GLU A 185 6.65 6.23 14.84
C GLU A 185 6.25 4.78 14.58
N ASN A 186 7.02 4.06 13.75
CA ASN A 186 6.74 2.66 13.44
C ASN A 186 7.42 1.72 14.41
N LYS A 187 8.58 2.08 14.98
CA LYS A 187 9.34 1.17 15.87
C LYS A 187 8.50 0.65 17.03
N ASN A 188 7.84 1.55 17.77
CA ASN A 188 6.96 1.18 18.88
C ASN A 188 5.69 0.45 18.42
N VAL A 189 5.17 0.79 17.23
CA VAL A 189 3.99 0.11 16.66
C VAL A 189 4.34 -1.32 16.28
N ILE A 190 5.47 -1.54 15.60
CA ILE A 190 5.97 -2.87 15.22
C ILE A 190 6.22 -3.73 16.46
N ASP A 191 6.91 -3.20 17.48
CA ASP A 191 7.18 -3.90 18.73
C ASP A 191 5.87 -4.31 19.43
N SER A 192 4.90 -3.38 19.49
CA SER A 192 3.57 -3.65 20.07
C SER A 192 2.77 -4.67 19.24
N LEU A 193 2.87 -4.63 17.92
CA LEU A 193 2.14 -5.49 17.01
C LEU A 193 2.68 -6.92 17.11
N MET A 194 4.01 -7.09 16.99
CA MET A 194 4.64 -8.40 17.15
C MET A 194 4.40 -8.96 18.55
N GLY A 195 4.54 -8.17 19.61
CA GLY A 195 4.33 -8.63 20.98
C GLY A 195 2.87 -8.98 21.31
N LYS A 196 1.88 -8.36 20.64
CA LYS A 196 0.46 -8.65 20.85
C LYS A 196 0.01 -9.91 20.10
N TYR A 197 0.56 -10.14 18.91
CA TYR A 197 0.03 -11.14 17.97
C TYR A 197 0.93 -12.35 17.76
N LEU A 198 2.24 -12.27 18.03
CA LEU A 198 3.19 -13.33 17.72
C LEU A 198 3.93 -13.82 18.98
N ASP A 199 4.30 -15.09 18.98
CA ASP A 199 5.24 -15.64 19.96
C ASP A 199 6.70 -15.36 19.57
N GLY A 200 7.65 -15.75 20.43
CA GLY A 200 9.09 -15.56 20.18
C GLY A 200 9.62 -16.29 18.93
N ASN A 201 8.84 -17.21 18.36
CA ASN A 201 9.16 -17.97 17.16
C ASN A 201 8.40 -17.49 15.92
N GLY A 202 7.55 -16.46 16.04
CA GLY A 202 6.76 -15.93 14.93
C GLY A 202 5.39 -16.54 14.69
N ASN A 203 4.94 -17.46 15.54
CA ASN A 203 3.65 -18.09 15.37
C ASN A 203 2.54 -17.21 15.94
N PRO A 204 1.35 -17.21 15.32
CA PRO A 204 0.23 -16.40 15.79
C PRO A 204 -0.25 -16.88 17.16
N LEU A 205 -0.29 -15.95 18.12
CA LEU A 205 -0.90 -16.17 19.43
C LEU A 205 -2.40 -16.38 19.24
N SER A 206 -2.97 -17.35 19.96
CA SER A 206 -4.41 -17.55 19.97
C SER A 206 -5.06 -16.28 20.52
N VAL A 207 -5.61 -15.43 19.64
CA VAL A 207 -6.33 -14.22 20.03
C VAL A 207 -7.40 -14.66 21.02
N ARG A 208 -7.33 -14.14 22.25
CA ARG A 208 -8.40 -14.33 23.24
C ARG A 208 -9.65 -13.73 22.63
N LYS A 209 -10.50 -14.56 22.03
CA LYS A 209 -11.89 -14.19 21.77
C LYS A 209 -12.50 -13.91 23.13
N THR A 210 -12.50 -12.66 23.58
CA THR A 210 -13.39 -12.17 24.62
C THR A 210 -14.79 -12.25 24.05
N LYS A 211 -15.33 -13.48 24.02
CA LYS A 211 -16.75 -13.72 23.92
C LYS A 211 -17.34 -13.11 25.19
N SER A 212 -17.84 -11.87 25.11
CA SER A 212 -18.88 -11.42 26.03
C SER A 212 -20.16 -12.19 25.68
N VAL A 213 -20.18 -13.48 25.99
CA VAL A 213 -21.42 -14.25 26.04
C VAL A 213 -22.06 -13.84 27.36
N VAL A 214 -22.97 -12.87 27.29
CA VAL A 214 -24.03 -12.77 28.27
C VAL A 214 -24.80 -14.08 28.17
N PRO A 215 -24.91 -14.90 29.24
CA PRO A 215 -25.74 -16.09 29.19
C PRO A 215 -27.19 -15.63 29.08
N VAL A 216 -27.78 -15.79 27.89
CA VAL A 216 -29.23 -15.74 27.72
C VAL A 216 -29.78 -16.93 28.49
N SER A 217 -30.48 -16.64 29.59
CA SER A 217 -31.17 -17.63 30.40
C SER A 217 -32.26 -18.31 29.57
N ASP A 218 -32.20 -19.64 29.46
CA ASP A 218 -33.17 -20.52 28.80
C ASP A 218 -34.50 -20.62 29.59
N GLY A 219 -35.16 -19.50 29.83
CA GLY A 219 -36.43 -19.42 30.59
C GLY A 219 -37.68 -19.79 29.80
N TRP A 220 -37.59 -20.02 28.48
CA TRP A 220 -38.76 -20.15 27.61
C TRP A 220 -39.32 -21.58 27.53
N LYS A 221 -38.60 -22.58 28.06
CA LYS A 221 -39.04 -24.00 28.03
C LYS A 221 -40.08 -24.36 29.10
N GLN A 222 -40.52 -23.41 29.93
CA GLN A 222 -41.52 -23.65 30.98
C GLN A 222 -42.98 -23.43 30.54
N TYR A 223 -43.22 -23.09 29.28
CA TYR A 223 -44.56 -22.78 28.77
C TYR A 223 -44.97 -23.57 27.51
N LEU A 224 -44.30 -24.70 27.25
CA LEU A 224 -44.69 -25.71 26.24
C LEU A 224 -45.00 -27.02 26.96
#